data_AF-A0A4R4SJP2-F1
#
_entry.id   AF-A0A4R4SJP2-F1
#
_cell.length_a   1.000
_cell.length_b   1.000
_cell.length_c   1.000
_cell.angle_alpha   90.00
_cell.angle_beta   90.00
_cell.angle_gamma   90.00
#
_symmetry.space_group_name_H-M   'P 1'
#
loop_
_entity.id
_entity.type
_entity.pdbx_description
1 polymer ?
#
loop_
_entity_poly.entity_id
_entity_poly.type
_entity_poly.pdbx_seq_one_letter_code
_entity_poly.pdbx_strand_id
1 'polypeptide(L)'
;MSTQDELFSAVDALLEQASPLPSPDERRRLRAAAGLAQADIARALGVRAGTVAAWETGRSEPTLDRRAAYARLLGGLADRYPAPDTTTEPDPEVRVEPEPAPAPSLSPEDRAPAPRTPGPAGARDSRYPAGPLAVLDGAGTAHLADGRDLPCPASTLPQLADWALTASLGLERLHRAGRDADPLVVLTAAAATRLGLPAELEDRRGLRLPDDHPVVREVTAEGWRLTRRGFGPWARLYRPVDAGRRQCVQLAVLPWDALDARAWRDTGSLPPAELAGILGTYATRVLTPRGSTAVCGLELMTALRPPTRAVSDQAGGWTSGPVPGSLTQAVDPAPPEAPPE
;
A
#
# COMPACT_ATOMS: atom_id res chain seq x y z
N MET A 1 19.35 18.64 39.41
CA MET A 1 20.08 17.40 39.07
C MET A 1 19.16 16.28 39.46
N SER A 2 18.67 15.47 38.50
CA SER A 2 17.84 14.31 38.83
C SER A 2 18.63 13.34 39.70
N THR A 3 17.99 12.76 40.71
CA THR A 3 18.66 11.83 41.62
C THR A 3 19.02 10.54 40.89
N GLN A 4 20.06 9.83 41.36
CA GLN A 4 20.52 8.60 40.71
C GLN A 4 19.41 7.52 40.63
N ASP A 5 18.53 7.47 41.64
CA ASP A 5 17.39 6.55 41.69
C ASP A 5 16.30 6.93 40.65
N GLU A 6 16.09 8.22 40.39
CA GLU A 6 15.21 8.68 39.31
C GLU A 6 15.74 8.27 37.93
N LEU A 7 17.06 8.34 37.73
CA LEU A 7 17.69 7.92 36.48
C LEU A 7 17.60 6.41 36.28
N PHE A 8 17.83 5.60 37.32
CA PHE A 8 17.64 4.15 37.23
C PHE A 8 16.17 3.77 37.00
N SER A 9 15.22 4.41 37.71
CA SER A 9 13.79 4.17 37.47
C SER A 9 13.34 4.57 36.06
N ALA A 10 13.91 5.62 35.48
CA ALA A 10 13.63 6.03 34.10
C ALA A 10 14.23 5.05 33.08
N VAL A 11 15.43 4.51 33.34
CA VAL A 11 16.05 3.47 32.50
C VAL A 11 15.27 2.16 32.58
N ASP A 12 14.85 1.74 33.77
CA ASP A 12 14.02 0.54 33.95
C ASP A 12 12.67 0.69 33.26
N ALA A 13 12.05 1.87 33.36
CA ALA A 13 10.83 2.19 32.61
C ALA A 13 11.03 2.15 31.08
N LEU A 14 12.21 2.55 30.58
CA LEU A 14 12.56 2.50 29.16
C LEU A 14 12.80 1.05 28.68
N LEU A 15 13.46 0.24 29.49
CA LEU A 15 13.72 -1.18 29.20
C LEU A 15 12.42 -2.00 29.22
N GLU A 16 11.51 -1.71 30.16
CA GLU A 16 10.18 -2.34 30.21
C GLU A 16 9.32 -1.93 29.00
N GLN A 17 9.46 -0.69 28.50
CA GLN A 17 8.83 -0.25 27.24
C GLN A 17 9.41 -0.94 25.99
N ALA A 18 10.71 -1.22 26.00
CA ALA A 18 11.41 -1.91 24.91
C ALA A 18 11.16 -3.43 24.89
N SER A 19 10.61 -4.00 25.97
CA SER A 19 10.29 -5.43 26.03
C SER A 19 9.25 -5.80 24.95
N PRO A 20 9.46 -6.90 24.20
CA PRO A 20 8.52 -7.35 23.21
C PRO A 20 7.23 -7.82 23.89
N LEU A 21 6.08 -7.32 23.41
CA LEU A 21 4.80 -7.84 23.87
C LEU A 21 4.64 -9.31 23.41
N PRO A 22 3.95 -10.16 24.19
CA PRO A 22 3.59 -11.51 23.76
C PRO A 22 2.84 -11.51 22.42
N SER A 23 2.81 -12.63 21.70
CA SER A 23 2.10 -12.73 20.42
C SER A 23 0.60 -12.40 20.57
N PRO A 24 -0.10 -11.94 19.52
CA PRO A 24 -1.54 -11.64 19.59
C PRO A 24 -2.40 -12.79 20.13
N ASP A 25 -2.07 -14.03 19.74
CA ASP A 25 -2.75 -15.23 20.21
C ASP A 25 -2.52 -15.46 21.71
N GLU A 26 -1.30 -15.21 22.19
CA GLU A 26 -0.95 -15.32 23.60
C GLU A 26 -1.67 -14.26 24.45
N ARG A 27 -1.81 -13.03 23.94
CA ARG A 27 -2.61 -11.97 24.59
C ARG A 27 -4.05 -12.40 24.78
N ARG A 28 -4.66 -12.96 23.72
CA ARG A 28 -6.03 -13.47 23.74
C ARG A 28 -6.18 -14.65 24.70
N ARG A 29 -5.23 -15.59 24.71
CA ARG A 29 -5.18 -16.74 25.61
C ARG A 29 -5.17 -16.29 27.06
N LEU A 30 -4.25 -15.40 27.43
CA LEU A 30 -4.10 -14.89 28.79
C LEU A 30 -5.36 -14.16 29.28
N ARG A 31 -5.97 -13.33 28.43
CA ARG A 31 -7.24 -12.68 28.75
C ARG A 31 -8.36 -13.71 28.97
N ALA A 32 -8.49 -14.68 28.07
CA ALA A 32 -9.55 -15.69 28.14
C ALA A 32 -9.39 -16.61 29.36
N ALA A 33 -8.16 -17.03 29.66
CA ALA A 33 -7.83 -17.81 30.85
C ALA A 33 -8.17 -17.07 32.15
N ALA A 34 -8.02 -15.74 32.15
CA ALA A 34 -8.40 -14.88 33.26
C ALA A 34 -9.89 -14.56 33.36
N GLY A 35 -10.73 -15.02 32.41
CA GLY A 35 -12.15 -14.70 32.35
C GLY A 35 -12.46 -13.22 32.11
N LEU A 36 -11.49 -12.43 31.62
CA LEU A 36 -11.63 -10.99 31.44
C LEU A 36 -12.30 -10.66 30.10
N ALA A 37 -13.25 -9.73 30.11
CA ALA A 37 -13.75 -9.16 28.87
C ALA A 37 -12.78 -8.09 28.34
N GLN A 38 -12.75 -7.89 27.02
CA GLN A 38 -11.96 -6.82 26.40
C GLN A 38 -12.37 -5.43 26.92
N ALA A 39 -13.64 -5.27 27.33
CA ALA A 39 -14.16 -4.06 27.95
C ALA A 39 -13.53 -3.76 29.32
N ASP A 40 -13.14 -4.77 30.09
CA ASP A 40 -12.55 -4.58 31.41
C ASP A 40 -11.10 -4.11 31.32
N ILE A 41 -10.34 -4.69 30.39
CA ILE A 41 -9.00 -4.23 30.03
C ILE A 41 -9.04 -2.81 29.48
N ALA A 42 -10.02 -2.54 28.60
CA ALA A 42 -10.21 -1.21 28.02
C ALA A 42 -10.51 -0.14 29.08
N ARG A 43 -11.36 -0.46 30.06
CA ARG A 43 -11.68 0.43 31.19
C ARG A 43 -10.44 0.71 32.05
N ALA A 44 -9.63 -0.30 32.34
CA ALA A 44 -8.41 -0.15 33.12
C ALA A 44 -7.34 0.70 32.41
N LEU A 45 -7.26 0.62 31.08
CA LEU A 45 -6.26 1.31 30.27
C LEU A 45 -6.75 2.62 29.63
N GLY A 46 -8.00 3.03 29.92
CA GLY A 46 -8.60 4.25 29.36
C GLY A 46 -8.69 4.24 27.83
N VAL A 47 -9.03 3.10 27.23
CA VAL A 47 -9.22 2.92 25.78
C VAL A 47 -10.59 2.34 25.47
N ARG A 48 -10.93 2.20 24.18
CA ARG A 48 -12.17 1.52 23.76
C ARG A 48 -11.95 0.01 23.68
N ALA A 49 -12.99 -0.79 23.94
CA ALA A 49 -12.92 -2.26 23.83
C ALA A 49 -12.42 -2.73 22.45
N GLY A 50 -12.85 -2.04 21.37
CA GLY A 50 -12.37 -2.32 20.01
C GLY A 50 -10.87 -2.07 19.79
N THR A 51 -10.23 -1.23 20.61
CA THR A 51 -8.78 -1.00 20.59
C THR A 51 -8.04 -2.20 21.19
N VAL A 52 -8.52 -2.74 22.31
CA VAL A 52 -7.98 -3.98 22.89
C VAL A 52 -8.17 -5.16 21.94
N ALA A 53 -9.34 -5.24 21.29
CA ALA A 53 -9.60 -6.24 20.25
C ALA A 53 -8.62 -6.12 19.08
N ALA A 54 -8.22 -4.90 18.69
CA ALA A 54 -7.24 -4.69 17.63
C ALA A 54 -5.82 -5.08 18.07
N TRP A 55 -5.47 -4.94 19.35
CA TRP A 55 -4.19 -5.40 19.90
C TRP A 55 -4.10 -6.93 20.02
N GLU A 56 -5.21 -7.60 20.35
CA GLU A 56 -5.32 -9.06 20.43
C GLU A 56 -5.41 -9.74 19.05
N THR A 57 -5.74 -9.01 17.99
CA THR A 57 -5.74 -9.54 16.60
C THR A 57 -4.52 -9.07 15.80
N GLY A 58 -3.56 -8.36 16.42
CA GLY A 58 -2.41 -7.80 15.72
C GLY A 58 -2.72 -6.70 14.70
N ARG A 59 -3.95 -6.16 14.69
CA ARG A 59 -4.38 -5.06 13.79
C ARG A 59 -3.77 -3.72 14.17
N SER A 60 -3.33 -3.56 15.42
CA SER A 60 -2.60 -2.39 15.92
C SER A 60 -1.78 -2.79 17.14
N GLU A 61 -0.80 -1.97 17.51
CA GLU A 61 -0.08 -2.10 18.78
C GLU A 61 -0.43 -0.94 19.74
N PRO A 62 -0.31 -1.14 21.07
CA PRO A 62 -0.47 -0.06 22.02
C PRO A 62 0.57 1.05 21.79
N THR A 63 0.14 2.32 21.91
CA THR A 63 1.05 3.48 21.92
C THR A 63 2.00 3.42 23.13
N LEU A 64 3.16 4.07 23.04
CA LEU A 64 4.23 4.02 24.06
C LEU A 64 3.71 4.15 25.51
N ASP A 65 2.89 5.17 25.78
CA ASP A 65 2.34 5.42 27.13
C ASP A 65 1.45 4.29 27.67
N ARG A 66 0.80 3.51 26.79
CA ARG A 66 -0.13 2.42 27.16
C ARG A 66 0.51 1.04 27.03
N ARG A 67 1.64 0.94 26.32
CA ARG A 67 2.37 -0.32 26.08
C ARG A 67 2.90 -0.91 27.37
N ALA A 68 3.52 -0.09 28.24
CA ALA A 68 4.05 -0.55 29.52
C ALA A 68 2.93 -1.07 30.45
N ALA A 69 1.81 -0.34 30.57
CA ALA A 69 0.68 -0.77 31.39
C ALA A 69 0.04 -2.06 30.88
N TYR A 70 -0.08 -2.21 29.56
CA TYR A 70 -0.60 -3.43 28.94
C TYR A 70 0.38 -4.61 29.07
N ALA A 71 1.69 -4.38 28.90
CA ALA A 71 2.73 -5.39 29.12
C ALA A 71 2.71 -5.92 30.56
N ARG A 72 2.61 -5.01 31.55
CA ARG A 72 2.52 -5.37 32.97
C ARG A 72 1.27 -6.18 33.30
N LEU A 73 0.12 -5.82 32.70
CA LEU A 73 -1.11 -6.62 32.83
C LEU A 73 -0.90 -8.03 32.28
N LEU A 74 -0.33 -8.16 31.09
CA LEU A 74 -0.09 -9.46 30.45
C LEU A 74 0.94 -10.30 31.21
N GLY A 75 2.03 -9.70 31.70
CA GLY A 75 3.01 -10.39 32.55
C GLY A 75 2.38 -10.95 33.81
N GLY A 76 1.60 -10.13 34.53
CA GLY A 76 0.89 -10.58 35.72
C GLY A 76 -0.22 -11.61 35.45
N LEU A 77 -0.72 -11.72 34.21
CA LEU A 77 -1.61 -12.80 33.79
C LEU A 77 -0.84 -14.07 33.43
N ALA A 78 0.31 -13.94 32.76
CA ALA A 78 1.17 -15.06 32.41
C ALA A 78 1.69 -15.80 33.65
N ASP A 79 2.06 -15.07 34.71
CA ASP A 79 2.48 -15.66 35.98
C ASP A 79 1.38 -16.49 36.66
N ARG A 80 0.11 -16.11 36.45
CA ARG A 80 -1.08 -16.78 37.01
C ARG A 80 -1.63 -17.89 36.11
N TYR A 81 -1.37 -17.80 34.81
CA TYR A 81 -1.87 -18.70 33.77
C TYR A 81 -0.73 -19.13 32.83
N PRO A 82 0.25 -19.90 33.33
CA PRO A 82 1.37 -20.37 32.51
C PRO A 82 0.86 -21.19 31.31
N ALA A 83 1.59 -21.15 30.20
CA ALA A 83 1.28 -21.99 29.04
C ALA A 83 1.52 -23.47 29.39
N PRO A 84 0.62 -24.39 28.99
CA PRO A 84 0.95 -25.81 29.06
C PRO A 84 2.08 -26.10 28.08
N ASP A 85 3.13 -26.80 28.54
CA ASP A 85 4.23 -27.26 27.70
C ASP A 85 3.69 -28.22 26.63
N THR A 86 3.49 -27.76 25.40
CA THR A 86 3.23 -28.62 24.26
C THR A 86 4.51 -28.84 23.47
N THR A 87 5.33 -29.79 23.92
CA THR A 87 6.03 -30.68 22.97
C THR A 87 4.99 -31.68 22.49
N THR A 88 4.65 -31.61 21.21
CA THR A 88 4.33 -32.74 20.31
C THR A 88 3.64 -32.18 19.06
N GLU A 89 4.34 -32.39 17.95
CA GLU A 89 3.91 -32.26 16.55
C GLU A 89 2.59 -33.02 16.28
N PRO A 90 1.66 -32.49 15.46
CA PRO A 90 0.56 -33.29 14.96
C PRO A 90 0.65 -33.51 13.45
N ASP A 91 0.59 -34.79 13.06
CA ASP A 91 -0.05 -35.25 11.83
C ASP A 91 -1.02 -36.40 12.22
N PRO A 92 -1.99 -36.77 11.37
CA PRO A 92 -3.36 -36.28 11.38
C PRO A 92 -4.34 -37.35 11.89
N GLU A 93 -5.56 -36.98 12.30
CA GLU A 93 -6.82 -37.68 11.94
C GLU A 93 -8.07 -37.21 12.73
N VAL A 94 -9.10 -36.86 11.95
CA VAL A 94 -10.56 -37.08 12.12
C VAL A 94 -11.33 -36.35 13.25
N ARG A 95 -11.92 -35.21 12.85
CA ARG A 95 -13.35 -34.80 12.88
C ARG A 95 -14.29 -35.36 13.96
N VAL A 96 -14.98 -34.45 14.68
CA VAL A 96 -16.47 -34.29 14.65
C VAL A 96 -16.83 -32.82 14.89
N GLU A 97 -17.62 -32.23 13.98
CA GLU A 97 -18.15 -30.86 14.01
C GLU A 97 -19.66 -30.93 14.31
N PRO A 98 -20.23 -30.05 15.17
CA PRO A 98 -21.66 -30.02 15.40
C PRO A 98 -22.39 -29.19 14.32
N GLU A 99 -23.51 -29.73 13.89
CA GLU A 99 -24.39 -29.26 12.81
C GLU A 99 -25.17 -27.97 13.17
N PRO A 100 -25.26 -26.96 12.27
CA PRO A 100 -26.22 -25.87 12.38
C PRO A 100 -27.46 -26.09 11.51
N ALA A 101 -28.62 -25.69 12.05
CA ALA A 101 -29.95 -25.76 11.43
C ALA A 101 -30.12 -24.78 10.23
N PRO A 102 -31.09 -25.02 9.32
CA PRO A 102 -31.08 -24.48 7.97
C PRO A 102 -31.77 -23.12 7.82
N ALA A 103 -31.25 -22.30 6.91
CA ALA A 103 -31.92 -21.14 6.31
C ALA A 103 -32.01 -21.34 4.77
N PRO A 104 -33.03 -20.78 4.09
CA PRO A 104 -33.55 -21.32 2.84
C PRO A 104 -32.69 -20.99 1.60
N SER A 105 -32.54 -22.00 0.74
CA SER A 105 -31.88 -21.95 -0.56
C SER A 105 -32.61 -21.05 -1.57
N LEU A 106 -31.87 -20.13 -2.18
CA LEU A 106 -32.09 -19.73 -3.56
C LEU A 106 -30.94 -20.31 -4.39
N SER A 107 -31.22 -21.41 -5.09
CA SER A 107 -30.29 -22.05 -6.01
C SER A 107 -30.09 -21.17 -7.26
N PRO A 108 -28.86 -20.81 -7.63
CA PRO A 108 -28.53 -20.52 -9.02
C PRO A 108 -28.19 -21.84 -9.70
N GLU A 109 -28.98 -22.21 -10.70
CA GLU A 109 -28.74 -23.37 -11.54
C GLU A 109 -27.34 -23.31 -12.19
N ASP A 110 -26.72 -24.48 -12.21
CA ASP A 110 -25.45 -24.80 -12.83
C ASP A 110 -25.31 -24.29 -14.27
N ARG A 111 -24.34 -23.40 -14.45
CA ARG A 111 -23.51 -23.42 -15.67
C ARG A 111 -22.08 -23.04 -15.31
N ALA A 112 -21.32 -24.01 -14.83
CA ALA A 112 -19.88 -23.89 -14.67
C ALA A 112 -19.24 -23.50 -16.02
N PRO A 113 -18.56 -22.33 -16.13
CA PRO A 113 -17.65 -22.12 -17.23
C PRO A 113 -16.36 -22.90 -16.93
N ALA A 114 -15.96 -23.76 -17.87
CA ALA A 114 -14.67 -24.44 -17.85
C ALA A 114 -13.52 -23.46 -17.57
N PRO A 115 -12.41 -23.90 -16.94
CA PRO A 115 -11.25 -23.05 -16.69
C PRO A 115 -10.70 -22.57 -18.03
N ARG A 116 -11.02 -21.32 -18.37
CA ARG A 116 -10.31 -20.61 -19.42
C ARG A 116 -8.94 -20.28 -18.84
N THR A 117 -7.93 -21.00 -19.30
CA THR A 117 -6.56 -20.50 -19.29
C THR A 117 -6.62 -19.03 -19.75
N PRO A 118 -6.09 -18.05 -19.00
CA PRO A 118 -5.97 -16.71 -19.53
C PRO A 118 -5.00 -16.78 -20.70
N GLY A 119 -5.55 -16.94 -21.91
CA GLY A 119 -4.83 -16.63 -23.13
C GLY A 119 -4.45 -15.15 -23.08
N PRO A 120 -3.32 -14.75 -23.69
CA PRO A 120 -2.82 -13.38 -23.59
C PRO A 120 -3.93 -12.40 -24.00
N ALA A 121 -4.37 -11.61 -23.03
CA ALA A 121 -5.38 -10.60 -23.26
C ALA A 121 -4.79 -9.54 -24.20
N GLY A 122 -5.26 -9.53 -25.45
CA GLY A 122 -5.25 -8.34 -26.30
C GLY A 122 -3.87 -7.80 -26.71
N ALA A 123 -3.02 -8.63 -27.32
CA ALA A 123 -2.00 -8.11 -28.23
C ALA A 123 -2.67 -7.68 -29.56
N ARG A 124 -3.39 -6.56 -29.52
CA ARG A 124 -3.77 -5.79 -30.72
C ARG A 124 -3.53 -4.32 -30.40
N ASP A 125 -2.47 -3.76 -30.97
CA ASP A 125 -2.09 -2.34 -31.00
C ASP A 125 -2.44 -1.53 -29.75
N SER A 126 -1.98 -1.99 -28.59
CA SER A 126 -2.02 -1.17 -27.39
C SER A 126 -1.16 0.08 -27.61
N ARG A 127 -1.67 1.26 -27.22
CA ARG A 127 -0.85 2.49 -27.14
C ARG A 127 0.39 2.32 -26.26
N TYR A 128 0.36 1.35 -25.35
CA TYR A 128 1.40 1.08 -24.38
C TYR A 128 1.90 -0.37 -24.52
N PRO A 129 2.69 -0.66 -25.57
CA PRO A 129 3.14 -2.02 -25.86
C PRO A 129 4.06 -2.60 -24.78
N ALA A 130 4.68 -1.79 -23.92
CA ALA A 130 5.46 -2.28 -22.77
C ALA A 130 4.61 -2.50 -21.51
N GLY A 131 3.31 -2.19 -21.57
CA GLY A 131 2.38 -2.40 -20.47
C GLY A 131 2.44 -1.33 -19.37
N PRO A 132 1.78 -1.56 -18.22
CA PRO A 132 1.54 -0.54 -17.18
C PRO A 132 2.81 -0.04 -16.50
N LEU A 133 3.78 -0.93 -16.32
CA LEU A 133 4.88 -0.75 -15.41
C LEU A 133 6.06 -1.65 -15.76
N ALA A 134 7.22 -1.31 -15.21
CA ALA A 134 8.38 -2.17 -15.19
C ALA A 134 9.04 -2.18 -13.79
N VAL A 135 9.66 -3.30 -13.43
CA VAL A 135 10.52 -3.41 -12.24
C VAL A 135 11.97 -3.38 -12.69
N LEU A 136 12.73 -2.39 -12.24
CA LEU A 136 14.14 -2.20 -12.59
C LEU A 136 15.04 -2.91 -11.58
N ASP A 137 15.90 -3.80 -12.06
CA ASP A 137 16.90 -4.50 -11.27
C ASP A 137 18.24 -3.72 -11.17
N GLY A 138 19.21 -4.29 -10.45
CA GLY A 138 20.56 -3.73 -10.30
C GLY A 138 21.46 -3.84 -11.53
N ALA A 139 21.15 -4.71 -12.49
CA ALA A 139 21.91 -4.90 -13.72
C ALA A 139 21.50 -3.93 -14.86
N GLY A 140 20.35 -3.26 -14.71
CA GLY A 140 19.81 -2.38 -15.75
C GLY A 140 18.78 -3.09 -16.61
N THR A 141 18.22 -4.20 -16.15
CA THR A 141 17.12 -4.91 -16.78
C THR A 141 15.81 -4.43 -16.19
N ALA A 142 14.87 -4.06 -17.06
CA ALA A 142 13.53 -3.70 -16.68
C ALA A 142 12.59 -4.86 -17.01
N HIS A 143 12.07 -5.52 -15.98
CA HIS A 143 11.14 -6.63 -16.08
C HIS A 143 9.72 -6.11 -16.26
N LEU A 144 9.05 -6.52 -17.34
CA LEU A 144 7.70 -6.09 -17.68
C LEU A 144 6.64 -7.01 -17.08
N ALA A 145 5.42 -6.47 -16.97
CA ALA A 145 4.25 -7.19 -16.45
C ALA A 145 3.87 -8.45 -17.24
N ASP A 146 4.27 -8.55 -18.51
CA ASP A 146 3.99 -9.70 -19.37
C ASP A 146 5.14 -10.72 -19.45
N GLY A 147 6.15 -10.57 -18.58
CA GLY A 147 7.29 -11.47 -18.48
C GLY A 147 8.41 -11.20 -19.49
N ARG A 148 8.30 -10.17 -20.33
CA ARG A 148 9.43 -9.71 -21.16
C ARG A 148 10.38 -8.85 -20.35
N ASP A 149 11.63 -8.82 -20.80
CA ASP A 149 12.68 -7.97 -20.26
C ASP A 149 13.11 -6.93 -21.30
N LEU A 150 13.34 -5.70 -20.86
CA LEU A 150 13.91 -4.63 -21.67
C LEU A 150 15.21 -4.11 -21.06
N PRO A 151 16.26 -3.84 -21.87
CA PRO A 151 17.42 -3.12 -21.39
C PRO A 151 17.04 -1.66 -21.04
N CYS A 152 17.46 -1.21 -19.87
CA CYS A 152 17.32 0.15 -19.39
C CYS A 152 18.71 0.77 -19.21
N PRO A 153 19.20 1.57 -20.17
CA PRO A 153 20.53 2.16 -20.12
C PRO A 153 20.62 3.37 -19.16
N ALA A 154 19.51 3.73 -18.49
CA ALA A 154 19.46 4.92 -17.66
C ALA A 154 20.39 4.78 -16.44
N SER A 155 21.26 5.77 -16.29
CA SER A 155 22.14 5.93 -15.12
C SER A 155 21.66 7.02 -14.16
N THR A 156 20.67 7.83 -14.56
CA THR A 156 20.08 8.90 -13.75
C THR A 156 18.56 8.84 -13.77
N LEU A 157 17.90 9.46 -12.78
CA LEU A 157 16.43 9.48 -12.72
C LEU A 157 15.75 10.21 -13.89
N PRO A 158 16.28 11.35 -14.39
CA PRO A 158 15.76 11.97 -15.60
C PRO A 158 15.81 11.02 -16.81
N GLN A 159 16.95 10.35 -17.01
CA GLN A 159 17.11 9.38 -18.10
C GLN A 159 16.14 8.20 -17.94
N LEU A 160 15.90 7.76 -16.71
CA LEU A 160 14.94 6.69 -16.43
C LEU A 160 13.52 7.12 -16.79
N ALA A 161 13.14 8.36 -16.46
CA ALA A 161 11.83 8.89 -16.78
C ALA A 161 11.65 9.04 -18.31
N ASP A 162 12.65 9.55 -19.02
CA ASP A 162 12.64 9.63 -20.49
C ASP A 162 12.61 8.22 -21.13
N TRP A 163 13.36 7.26 -20.57
CA TRP A 163 13.31 5.85 -21.00
C TRP A 163 11.91 5.26 -20.80
N ALA A 164 11.27 5.45 -19.65
CA ALA A 164 9.95 4.89 -19.37
C ALA A 164 8.87 5.39 -20.36
N LEU A 165 8.95 6.68 -20.72
CA LEU A 165 8.07 7.26 -21.74
C LEU A 165 8.39 6.74 -23.15
N THR A 166 9.67 6.57 -23.48
CA THR A 166 10.12 6.09 -24.80
C THR A 166 9.81 4.60 -24.99
N ALA A 167 9.96 3.81 -23.94
CA ALA A 167 9.53 2.41 -23.88
C ALA A 167 8.00 2.27 -24.00
N SER A 168 7.25 3.38 -23.97
CA SER A 168 5.79 3.40 -24.07
C SER A 168 5.14 2.57 -22.97
N LEU A 169 5.61 2.75 -21.73
CA LEU A 169 4.92 2.26 -20.54
C LEU A 169 3.69 3.13 -20.26
N GLY A 170 2.63 2.52 -19.74
CA GLY A 170 1.38 3.16 -19.35
C GLY A 170 0.17 2.24 -19.50
N LEU A 171 -1.01 2.76 -19.18
CA LEU A 171 -2.28 2.09 -19.50
C LEU A 171 -3.26 3.08 -20.09
N GLU A 172 -4.12 2.58 -20.98
CA GLU A 172 -5.20 3.38 -21.54
C GLU A 172 -6.20 3.79 -20.45
N ARG A 173 -6.78 4.98 -20.62
CA ARG A 173 -7.83 5.49 -19.75
C ARG A 173 -9.00 4.51 -19.64
N LEU A 174 -9.54 4.38 -18.43
CA LEU A 174 -10.74 3.58 -18.16
C LEU A 174 -12.04 4.27 -18.61
N HIS A 175 -11.99 5.59 -18.81
CA HIS A 175 -13.14 6.39 -19.23
C HIS A 175 -12.72 7.41 -20.29
N ARG A 176 -13.59 7.67 -21.28
CA ARG A 176 -13.32 8.60 -22.40
C ARG A 176 -12.88 10.00 -21.96
N ALA A 177 -13.46 10.50 -20.87
CA ALA A 177 -13.14 11.80 -20.27
C ALA A 177 -12.00 11.74 -19.24
N GLY A 178 -11.51 10.53 -18.94
CA GLY A 178 -10.39 10.30 -18.05
C GLY A 178 -9.05 10.51 -18.75
N ARG A 179 -7.99 10.09 -18.06
CA ARG A 179 -6.61 10.18 -18.53
C ARG A 179 -6.00 8.79 -18.54
N ASP A 180 -5.05 8.61 -19.46
CA ASP A 180 -4.23 7.41 -19.50
C ASP A 180 -3.39 7.37 -18.21
N ALA A 181 -3.14 6.16 -17.70
CA ALA A 181 -2.36 5.97 -16.49
C ALA A 181 -0.89 6.24 -16.78
N ASP A 182 -0.25 6.96 -15.86
CA ASP A 182 1.19 7.22 -15.95
C ASP A 182 1.98 5.92 -15.83
N PRO A 183 3.07 5.77 -16.60
CA PRO A 183 4.00 4.66 -16.39
C PRO A 183 4.50 4.64 -14.95
N LEU A 184 4.65 3.42 -14.43
CA LEU A 184 5.30 3.16 -13.16
C LEU A 184 6.62 2.43 -13.39
N VAL A 185 7.70 2.94 -12.78
CA VAL A 185 8.94 2.18 -12.62
C VAL A 185 9.15 1.87 -11.15
N VAL A 186 9.25 0.59 -10.82
CA VAL A 186 9.55 0.11 -9.48
C VAL A 186 11.07 -0.10 -9.38
N LEU A 187 11.69 0.47 -8.36
CA LEU A 187 13.13 0.43 -8.16
C LEU A 187 13.46 -0.56 -7.04
N THR A 188 14.15 -1.64 -7.40
CA THR A 188 14.80 -2.53 -6.43
C THR A 188 15.89 -1.78 -5.66
N ALA A 189 16.35 -2.35 -4.54
CA ALA A 189 17.46 -1.77 -3.77
C ALA A 189 18.71 -1.53 -4.62
N ALA A 190 19.11 -2.52 -5.41
CA ALA A 190 20.29 -2.40 -6.27
C ALA A 190 20.08 -1.36 -7.40
N ALA A 191 18.88 -1.25 -7.98
CA ALA A 191 18.57 -0.22 -8.95
C ALA A 191 18.60 1.20 -8.34
N ALA A 192 18.04 1.36 -7.15
CA ALA A 192 18.03 2.63 -6.42
C ALA A 192 19.47 3.10 -6.14
N THR A 193 20.35 2.20 -5.66
CA THR A 193 21.78 2.50 -5.47
C THR A 193 22.47 2.88 -6.77
N ARG A 194 22.22 2.17 -7.88
CA ARG A 194 22.79 2.51 -9.19
C ARG A 194 22.40 3.91 -9.65
N LEU A 195 21.18 4.35 -9.31
CA LEU A 195 20.63 5.67 -9.64
C LEU A 195 20.99 6.77 -8.63
N GLY A 196 21.90 6.48 -7.68
CA GLY A 196 22.38 7.46 -6.70
C GLY A 196 21.41 7.76 -5.56
N LEU A 197 20.40 6.89 -5.34
CA LEU A 197 19.48 7.01 -4.21
C LEU A 197 20.09 6.37 -2.95
N PRO A 198 19.91 6.98 -1.76
CA PRO A 198 20.32 6.36 -0.50
C PRO A 198 19.48 5.12 -0.19
N ALA A 199 20.08 4.15 0.49
CA ALA A 199 19.41 2.90 0.89
C ALA A 199 18.23 3.16 1.83
N GLU A 200 18.35 4.16 2.70
CA GLU A 200 17.32 4.57 3.66
C GLU A 200 17.13 6.09 3.61
N LEU A 201 15.96 6.54 4.06
CA LEU A 201 15.69 7.97 4.23
C LEU A 201 16.04 8.38 5.67
N GLU A 202 16.93 9.37 5.80
CA GLU A 202 17.35 9.88 7.12
C GLU A 202 16.19 10.56 7.87
N ASP A 203 15.37 11.33 7.16
CA ASP A 203 14.17 11.96 7.72
C ASP A 203 13.00 10.98 7.80
N ARG A 204 12.91 10.30 8.96
CA ARG A 204 11.81 9.39 9.30
C ARG A 204 10.45 10.06 9.44
N ARG A 205 10.36 11.39 9.52
CA ARG A 205 9.09 12.13 9.63
C ARG A 205 8.59 12.60 8.27
N GLY A 206 9.48 13.18 7.46
CA GLY A 206 9.15 13.70 6.13
C GLY A 206 9.11 12.63 5.04
N LEU A 207 9.81 11.51 5.24
CA LEU A 207 9.92 10.37 4.32
C LEU A 207 10.16 10.82 2.87
N ARG A 208 11.10 11.75 2.69
CA ARG A 208 11.54 12.23 1.37
C ARG A 208 12.96 12.75 1.41
N LEU A 209 13.59 12.81 0.24
CA LEU A 209 14.86 13.51 0.07
C LEU A 209 14.69 15.03 0.29
N PRO A 210 15.69 15.71 0.86
CA PRO A 210 15.78 17.16 0.88
C PRO A 210 15.74 17.76 -0.54
N ASP A 211 15.19 18.97 -0.67
CA ASP A 211 15.08 19.64 -1.97
C ASP A 211 16.45 20.01 -2.58
N ASP A 212 17.49 20.12 -1.76
CA ASP A 212 18.87 20.38 -2.15
C ASP A 212 19.70 19.11 -2.39
N HIS A 213 19.11 17.92 -2.22
CA HIS A 213 19.77 16.65 -2.49
C HIS A 213 20.26 16.57 -3.95
N PRO A 214 21.47 16.05 -4.25
CA PRO A 214 22.03 16.03 -5.60
C PRO A 214 21.11 15.45 -6.67
N VAL A 215 20.45 14.33 -6.37
CA VAL A 215 19.47 13.69 -7.27
C VAL A 215 18.25 14.59 -7.54
N VAL A 216 17.75 15.30 -6.52
CA VAL A 216 16.61 16.21 -6.69
C VAL A 216 17.01 17.41 -7.54
N ARG A 217 18.22 17.96 -7.30
CA ARG A 217 18.79 19.05 -8.10
C ARG A 217 18.95 18.63 -9.56
N GLU A 218 19.49 17.45 -9.82
CA GLU A 218 19.63 16.91 -11.18
C GLU A 218 18.27 16.76 -11.87
N VAL A 219 17.27 16.18 -11.18
CA VAL A 219 15.89 16.09 -11.69
C VAL A 219 15.35 17.45 -12.11
N THR A 220 15.50 18.47 -11.25
CA THR A 220 15.03 19.81 -11.57
C THR A 220 15.83 20.51 -12.67
N ALA A 221 17.14 20.26 -12.75
CA ALA A 221 18.02 20.82 -13.79
C ALA A 221 17.64 20.30 -15.19
N GLU A 222 17.24 19.03 -15.28
CA GLU A 222 16.75 18.39 -16.51
C GLU A 222 15.26 18.72 -16.81
N GLY A 223 14.71 19.76 -16.16
CA GLY A 223 13.38 20.28 -16.42
C GLY A 223 12.23 19.44 -15.87
N TRP A 224 12.51 18.33 -15.18
CA TRP A 224 11.49 17.54 -14.48
C TRP A 224 11.09 18.24 -13.18
N ARG A 225 9.81 18.12 -12.83
CA ARG A 225 9.23 18.68 -11.61
C ARG A 225 8.71 17.58 -10.72
N LEU A 226 8.77 17.83 -9.42
CA LEU A 226 8.18 16.99 -8.38
C LEU A 226 6.85 17.56 -7.90
N THR A 227 6.00 16.70 -7.37
CA THR A 227 4.80 17.15 -6.66
C THR A 227 5.17 17.79 -5.32
N ARG A 228 4.22 18.46 -4.66
CA ARG A 228 4.41 19.00 -3.30
C ARG A 228 4.83 17.95 -2.26
N ARG A 229 4.61 16.66 -2.53
CA ARG A 229 5.06 15.57 -1.65
C ARG A 229 6.58 15.33 -1.73
N GLY A 230 7.26 15.92 -2.72
CA GLY A 230 8.69 15.76 -2.95
C GLY A 230 9.07 14.37 -3.48
N PHE A 231 10.33 13.99 -3.26
CA PHE A 231 10.89 12.71 -3.70
C PHE A 231 10.95 11.72 -2.52
N GLY A 232 9.91 10.91 -2.36
CA GLY A 232 9.81 9.89 -1.31
C GLY A 232 9.58 8.48 -1.85
N PRO A 233 9.03 7.55 -1.03
CA PRO A 233 8.76 6.17 -1.42
C PRO A 233 7.98 6.05 -2.73
N TRP A 234 7.01 6.94 -2.90
CA TRP A 234 6.30 7.18 -4.14
C TRP A 234 6.61 8.58 -4.64
N ALA A 235 7.35 8.67 -5.75
CA ALA A 235 7.67 9.93 -6.39
C ALA A 235 6.98 10.05 -7.74
N ARG A 236 6.67 11.29 -8.14
CA ARG A 236 6.11 11.58 -9.45
C ARG A 236 6.94 12.67 -10.12
N LEU A 237 7.57 12.28 -11.22
CA LEU A 237 8.32 13.16 -12.10
C LEU A 237 7.40 13.61 -13.23
N TYR A 238 7.26 14.91 -13.43
CA TYR A 238 6.47 15.42 -14.56
C TYR A 238 7.09 16.65 -15.20
N ARG A 239 6.85 16.82 -16.50
CA ARG A 239 7.11 18.08 -17.21
C ARG A 239 5.77 18.76 -17.54
N PRO A 240 5.76 20.09 -17.76
CA PRO A 240 4.61 20.75 -18.37
C PRO A 240 4.16 20.02 -19.63
N VAL A 241 2.87 20.08 -19.93
CA VAL A 241 2.32 19.43 -21.14
C VAL A 241 2.96 20.08 -22.36
N ASP A 242 3.56 19.25 -23.22
CA ASP A 242 4.19 19.69 -24.47
C ASP A 242 3.43 19.06 -25.65
N ALA A 243 3.06 19.88 -26.64
CA ALA A 243 2.28 19.46 -27.82
C ALA A 243 1.04 18.58 -27.48
N GLY A 244 0.36 18.86 -26.37
CA GLY A 244 -0.80 18.07 -25.90
C GLY A 244 -0.45 16.71 -25.31
N ARG A 245 0.84 16.35 -25.22
CA ARG A 245 1.33 15.12 -24.59
C ARG A 245 1.74 15.40 -23.16
N ARG A 246 1.16 14.62 -22.25
CA ARG A 246 1.55 14.65 -20.85
C ARG A 246 2.80 13.80 -20.65
N GLN A 247 3.82 14.40 -20.04
CA GLN A 247 5.04 13.72 -19.64
C GLN A 247 5.04 13.56 -18.14
N CYS A 248 4.73 12.36 -17.68
CA CYS A 248 4.70 12.06 -16.26
C CYS A 248 5.04 10.60 -16.03
N VAL A 249 5.91 10.34 -15.05
CA VAL A 249 6.36 9.02 -14.66
C VAL A 249 6.26 8.90 -13.14
N GLN A 250 5.81 7.73 -12.69
CA GLN A 250 5.75 7.39 -11.28
C GLN A 250 6.90 6.46 -10.93
N LEU A 251 7.48 6.66 -9.76
CA LEU A 251 8.53 5.83 -9.20
C LEU A 251 8.06 5.24 -7.87
N ALA A 252 8.29 3.95 -7.69
CA ALA A 252 8.14 3.27 -6.40
C ALA A 252 9.52 2.77 -5.93
N VAL A 253 10.02 3.31 -4.83
CA VAL A 253 11.35 2.98 -4.29
C VAL A 253 11.21 1.92 -3.20
N LEU A 254 11.53 0.66 -3.51
CA LEU A 254 11.31 -0.46 -2.59
C LEU A 254 12.04 -0.32 -1.25
N PRO A 255 13.32 0.12 -1.20
CA PRO A 255 14.02 0.32 0.08
C PRO A 255 13.38 1.35 1.02
N TRP A 256 12.46 2.16 0.52
CA TRP A 256 11.78 3.19 1.31
C TRP A 256 10.33 2.81 1.61
N ASP A 257 10.02 1.51 1.63
CA ASP A 257 8.68 0.98 1.92
C ASP A 257 7.59 1.47 0.94
N ALA A 258 7.92 1.64 -0.35
CA ALA A 258 6.90 1.97 -1.35
C ALA A 258 5.81 0.89 -1.43
N LEU A 259 6.19 -0.38 -1.29
CA LEU A 259 5.26 -1.52 -1.18
C LEU A 259 5.18 -2.00 0.27
N ASP A 260 4.67 -1.14 1.16
CA ASP A 260 4.57 -1.45 2.59
C ASP A 260 3.76 -2.72 2.86
N ALA A 261 4.18 -3.52 3.86
CA ALA A 261 3.57 -4.81 4.14
C ALA A 261 2.09 -4.76 4.56
N ARG A 262 1.60 -3.61 5.05
CA ARG A 262 0.18 -3.48 5.46
C ARG A 262 -0.73 -3.37 4.24
N ALA A 263 -0.28 -2.66 3.21
CA ALA A 263 -1.04 -2.49 1.97
C ALA A 263 -0.73 -3.58 0.93
N TRP A 264 0.53 -4.01 0.85
CA TRP A 264 1.06 -4.80 -0.25
C TRP A 264 1.62 -6.17 0.19
N ARG A 265 1.52 -6.53 1.47
CA ARG A 265 2.10 -7.76 2.05
C ARG A 265 3.61 -7.84 1.73
N ASP A 266 4.16 -9.04 1.62
CA ASP A 266 5.58 -9.23 1.36
C ASP A 266 5.95 -9.09 -0.12
N THR A 267 5.12 -8.42 -0.95
CA THR A 267 5.40 -8.32 -2.39
C THR A 267 6.69 -7.55 -2.68
N GLY A 268 7.07 -6.59 -1.84
CA GLY A 268 8.30 -5.82 -2.00
C GLY A 268 9.61 -6.63 -1.92
N SER A 269 9.58 -7.87 -1.40
CA SER A 269 10.76 -8.74 -1.31
C SER A 269 10.87 -9.77 -2.43
N LEU A 270 9.88 -9.82 -3.33
CA LEU A 270 9.85 -10.79 -4.42
C LEU A 270 10.94 -10.53 -5.47
N PRO A 271 11.37 -11.57 -6.19
CA PRO A 271 12.24 -11.41 -7.35
C PRO A 271 11.65 -10.39 -8.35
N PRO A 272 12.47 -9.55 -9.01
CA PRO A 272 11.98 -8.46 -9.85
C PRO A 272 10.96 -8.85 -10.93
N ALA A 273 11.19 -9.98 -11.62
CA ALA A 273 10.28 -10.48 -12.65
C ALA A 273 8.93 -10.96 -12.07
N GLU A 274 8.95 -11.63 -10.92
CA GLU A 274 7.73 -12.07 -10.23
C GLU A 274 6.92 -10.87 -9.71
N LEU A 275 7.62 -9.89 -9.14
CA LEU A 275 7.02 -8.63 -8.71
C LEU A 275 6.34 -7.90 -9.88
N ALA A 276 7.00 -7.85 -11.05
CA ALA A 276 6.42 -7.23 -12.25
C ALA A 276 5.11 -7.92 -12.65
N GLY A 277 5.07 -9.25 -12.64
CA GLY A 277 3.87 -10.04 -12.95
C GLY A 277 2.72 -9.81 -11.97
N ILE A 278 3.00 -9.77 -10.66
CA ILE A 278 1.98 -9.52 -9.63
C ILE A 278 1.42 -8.09 -9.74
N LEU A 279 2.28 -7.08 -9.86
CA LEU A 279 1.84 -5.70 -10.02
C LEU A 279 1.13 -5.48 -11.37
N GLY A 280 1.53 -6.20 -12.42
CA GLY A 280 0.84 -6.23 -13.70
C GLY A 280 -0.57 -6.81 -13.62
N THR A 281 -0.72 -7.92 -12.87
CA THR A 281 -2.03 -8.52 -12.57
C THR A 281 -2.90 -7.54 -11.77
N TYR A 282 -2.31 -6.87 -10.78
CA TYR A 282 -3.00 -5.82 -10.02
C TYR A 282 -3.44 -4.67 -10.94
N ALA A 283 -2.55 -4.18 -11.81
CA ALA A 283 -2.83 -3.07 -12.70
C ALA A 283 -3.96 -3.38 -13.69
N THR A 284 -4.04 -4.62 -14.17
CA THR A 284 -5.11 -5.09 -15.06
C THR A 284 -6.46 -5.18 -14.36
N ARG A 285 -6.49 -5.50 -13.06
CA ARG A 285 -7.72 -5.66 -12.27
C ARG A 285 -8.19 -4.37 -11.60
N VAL A 286 -7.26 -3.45 -11.34
CA VAL A 286 -7.49 -2.22 -10.57
C VAL A 286 -7.00 -1.03 -11.38
N LEU A 287 -5.72 -0.66 -11.24
CA LEU A 287 -5.02 0.38 -12.01
C LEU A 287 -3.52 0.26 -11.77
N THR A 288 -2.70 0.88 -12.62
CA THR A 288 -1.24 0.98 -12.38
C THR A 288 -0.98 1.56 -10.99
N PRO A 289 -0.30 0.83 -10.07
CA PRO A 289 -0.13 1.24 -8.69
C PRO A 289 0.40 2.69 -8.54
N ARG A 290 -0.15 3.44 -7.58
CA ARG A 290 0.22 4.86 -7.34
C ARG A 290 0.38 5.22 -5.86
N GLY A 291 0.64 4.23 -5.01
CA GLY A 291 0.62 4.37 -3.56
C GLY A 291 0.12 3.11 -2.87
N SER A 292 -0.54 3.25 -1.72
CA SER A 292 -1.21 2.13 -1.06
C SER A 292 -2.39 1.60 -1.87
N THR A 293 -2.87 0.40 -1.54
CA THR A 293 -4.08 -0.19 -2.14
C THR A 293 -5.33 0.66 -1.89
N ALA A 294 -5.43 1.33 -0.75
CA ALA A 294 -6.50 2.29 -0.46
C ALA A 294 -6.47 3.51 -1.40
N VAL A 295 -5.28 4.08 -1.64
CA VAL A 295 -5.10 5.17 -2.61
C VAL A 295 -5.50 4.69 -4.00
N CYS A 296 -5.06 3.51 -4.41
CA CYS A 296 -5.42 2.93 -5.70
C CYS A 296 -6.94 2.71 -5.83
N GLY A 297 -7.64 2.27 -4.76
CA GLY A 297 -9.09 2.14 -4.76
C GLY A 297 -9.81 3.48 -5.01
N LEU A 298 -9.39 4.55 -4.32
CA LEU A 298 -9.95 5.89 -4.52
C LEU A 298 -9.69 6.41 -5.95
N GLU A 299 -8.48 6.19 -6.45
CA GLU A 299 -8.08 6.59 -7.80
C GLU A 299 -8.85 5.81 -8.87
N LEU A 300 -9.15 4.53 -8.63
CA LEU A 300 -9.98 3.72 -9.52
C LEU A 300 -11.39 4.29 -9.64
N MET A 301 -12.01 4.66 -8.51
CA MET A 301 -13.33 5.29 -8.53
C MET A 301 -13.33 6.58 -9.35
N THR A 302 -12.27 7.39 -9.22
CA THR A 302 -12.10 8.62 -10.00
C THR A 302 -11.83 8.34 -11.48
N ALA A 303 -11.05 7.30 -11.80
CA ALA A 303 -10.74 6.93 -13.18
C ALA A 303 -11.96 6.38 -13.94
N LEU A 304 -12.82 5.63 -13.25
CA LEU A 304 -14.08 5.11 -13.80
C LEU A 304 -15.16 6.20 -13.94
N ARG A 305 -15.18 7.16 -13.01
CA ARG A 305 -16.15 8.27 -12.98
C ARG A 305 -15.44 9.61 -12.81
N PRO A 306 -14.73 10.09 -13.85
CA PRO A 306 -14.00 11.34 -13.73
C PRO A 306 -14.97 12.50 -13.51
N PRO A 307 -14.68 13.43 -12.57
CA PRO A 307 -15.61 14.50 -12.22
C PRO A 307 -15.75 15.52 -13.36
N THR A 308 -14.71 15.72 -14.16
CA THR A 308 -14.65 16.72 -15.22
C THR A 308 -14.21 16.14 -16.57
N ARG A 309 -14.56 16.85 -17.64
CA ARG A 309 -14.19 16.61 -19.03
C ARG A 309 -13.78 17.92 -19.69
N ALA A 310 -13.02 17.82 -20.78
CA ALA A 310 -12.75 18.98 -21.62
C ALA A 310 -14.05 19.42 -22.33
N VAL A 311 -14.38 20.70 -22.27
CA VAL A 311 -15.52 21.34 -22.91
C VAL A 311 -15.01 22.52 -23.72
N SER A 312 -15.39 22.58 -25.00
CA SER A 312 -15.07 23.74 -25.85
C SER A 312 -15.78 24.98 -25.30
N ASP A 313 -15.05 26.08 -25.15
CA ASP A 313 -15.64 27.39 -24.97
C ASP A 313 -16.10 27.97 -26.32
N GLN A 314 -16.83 29.08 -26.28
CA GLN A 314 -17.37 29.76 -27.46
C GLN A 314 -16.29 30.47 -28.29
N ALA A 315 -15.09 30.67 -27.73
CA ALA A 315 -13.94 31.28 -28.40
C ALA A 315 -13.02 30.23 -29.05
N GLY A 316 -13.39 28.94 -29.02
CA GLY A 316 -12.61 27.83 -29.57
C GLY A 316 -11.49 27.31 -28.64
N GLY A 317 -11.42 27.80 -27.41
CA GLY A 317 -10.58 27.26 -26.34
C GLY A 317 -11.23 26.06 -25.65
N TRP A 318 -10.47 25.38 -24.79
CA TRP A 318 -10.94 24.23 -24.02
C TRP A 318 -10.86 24.52 -22.53
N THR A 319 -11.94 24.25 -21.82
CA THR A 319 -12.05 24.41 -20.36
C THR A 319 -12.46 23.11 -19.70
N SER A 320 -12.26 23.01 -18.38
CA SER A 320 -12.71 21.87 -17.59
C SER A 320 -14.18 22.07 -17.19
N GLY A 321 -15.08 21.26 -17.75
CA GLY A 321 -16.50 21.23 -17.37
C GLY A 321 -16.91 19.89 -16.75
N PRO A 322 -18.06 19.79 -16.08
CA PRO A 322 -18.45 18.54 -15.43
C PRO A 322 -18.81 17.42 -16.41
N VAL A 323 -18.52 16.18 -16.02
CA VAL A 323 -19.13 15.00 -16.64
C VAL A 323 -20.60 14.93 -16.19
N PRO A 324 -21.55 14.62 -17.09
CA PRO A 324 -22.96 14.45 -16.70
C PRO A 324 -23.12 13.47 -15.54
N GLY A 325 -23.85 13.87 -14.50
CA GLY A 325 -24.04 13.07 -13.28
C GLY A 325 -22.97 13.25 -12.21
N SER A 326 -21.91 14.03 -12.46
CA SER A 326 -20.95 14.41 -11.42
C SER A 326 -21.59 15.35 -10.40
N LEU A 327 -21.34 15.09 -9.12
CA LEU A 327 -21.66 16.02 -8.04
C LEU A 327 -20.64 17.17 -8.04
N THR A 328 -21.03 18.32 -8.60
CA THR A 328 -20.20 19.53 -8.64
C THR A 328 -20.46 20.49 -7.49
N GLN A 329 -21.49 20.21 -6.70
CA GLN A 329 -21.89 20.97 -5.54
C GLN A 329 -22.03 20.02 -4.36
N ALA A 330 -21.89 20.57 -3.14
CA ALA A 330 -22.19 19.81 -1.94
C ALA A 330 -23.66 19.35 -1.98
N VAL A 331 -23.87 18.09 -1.65
CA VAL A 331 -25.20 17.50 -1.46
C VAL A 331 -25.28 16.98 -0.04
N ASP A 332 -26.47 17.04 0.55
CA ASP A 332 -26.68 16.45 1.87
C ASP A 332 -26.39 14.95 1.82
N PRO A 333 -25.68 14.40 2.83
CA PRO A 333 -25.42 12.97 2.88
C PRO A 333 -26.75 12.22 2.93
N ALA A 334 -26.77 11.01 2.37
CA ALA A 334 -27.90 10.12 2.55
C ALA A 334 -28.19 9.96 4.06
N PRO A 335 -29.46 10.04 4.50
CA PRO A 335 -29.79 9.82 5.89
C PRO A 335 -29.33 8.42 6.34
N PRO A 336 -28.93 8.24 7.60
CA PRO A 336 -28.49 6.95 8.10
C PRO A 336 -29.58 5.91 7.88
N GLU A 337 -29.24 4.82 7.17
CA GLU A 337 -30.14 3.69 6.94
C GLU A 337 -30.30 2.79 8.18
N ALA A 338 -29.55 3.06 9.24
CA ALA A 338 -29.70 2.35 10.50
C ALA A 338 -31.07 2.68 11.11
N PRO A 339 -31.95 1.68 11.34
CA PRO A 339 -33.18 1.91 12.07
C PRO A 339 -32.85 2.40 13.49
N PRO A 340 -33.68 3.27 14.08
CA PRO A 340 -33.51 3.65 15.48
C PRO A 340 -33.58 2.41 16.37
N GLU A 341 -32.57 2.24 17.22
CA GLU A 341 -32.50 1.19 18.26
C GLU A 341 -33.65 1.29 19.28
#